data_AF-A0AAD5CQ35-F1
#
_entry.id   AF-A0AAD5CQ35-F1
#
_cell.length_a   1.000
_cell.length_b   1.000
_cell.length_c   1.000
_cell.angle_alpha   90.00
_cell.angle_beta   90.00
_cell.angle_gamma   90.00
#
_symmetry.space_group_name_H-M   'P 1'
#
loop_
_entity.id
_entity.type
_entity.pdbx_description
1 polymer ?
#
loop_
_entity_poly.entity_id
_entity_poly.type
_entity_poly.pdbx_seq_one_letter_code
_entity_poly.pdbx_strand_id
1 'polypeptide(L)'
;MHFRVLAKALRMSGGHHIHSSTVVGKHEGEREITLGFVDLLRNDFIEKDRSRGIYFTQDLVSPPGVLPVASGGIHVRHMPALTEIFGDDSVLQVDGTLGHPWGNAPGVVANRVALEACVQARNEGRDLATKDSEIIREATKWSPELAAACEVWKEIKFEFQAMDTLDTDKDEDKKR
;
A
#
# COMPACT_ATOMS: atom_id res chain seq x y z
N MET A 1 11.40 16.69 -9.58
CA MET A 1 11.37 16.61 -8.11
C MET A 1 10.63 15.34 -7.75
N HIS A 2 11.27 14.39 -7.07
CA HIS A 2 10.65 13.11 -6.72
C HIS A 2 9.64 13.26 -5.58
N PHE A 3 8.57 12.44 -5.54
CA PHE A 3 7.48 12.51 -4.55
C PHE A 3 7.97 12.52 -3.09
N ARG A 4 9.00 11.73 -2.76
CA ARG A 4 9.66 11.74 -1.44
C ARG A 4 10.03 13.15 -0.90
N VAL A 5 10.33 14.11 -1.77
CA VAL A 5 10.63 15.50 -1.38
C VAL A 5 9.33 16.23 -1.00
N LEU A 6 8.26 16.02 -1.78
CA LEU A 6 6.93 16.56 -1.49
C LEU A 6 6.35 15.97 -0.20
N ALA A 7 6.57 14.69 0.06
CA ALA A 7 6.17 14.03 1.31
C ALA A 7 6.78 14.71 2.54
N LYS A 8 8.10 14.99 2.50
CA LYS A 8 8.78 15.76 3.56
C LYS A 8 8.20 17.16 3.70
N ALA A 9 8.00 17.86 2.57
CA ALA A 9 7.44 19.22 2.57
C ALA A 9 6.05 19.27 3.21
N LEU A 10 5.18 18.30 2.90
CA LEU A 10 3.86 18.21 3.52
C LEU A 10 3.95 17.93 5.02
N ARG A 11 4.80 16.98 5.44
CA ARG A 11 4.97 16.66 6.87
C ARG A 11 5.41 17.90 7.67
N MET A 12 6.36 18.67 7.14
CA MET A 12 6.77 19.95 7.74
C MET A 12 5.67 21.01 7.68
N SER A 13 4.81 20.98 6.66
CA SER A 13 3.64 21.86 6.55
C SER A 13 2.51 21.52 7.53
N GLY A 14 2.57 20.38 8.23
CA GLY A 14 1.53 19.96 9.18
C GLY A 14 0.35 19.21 8.55
N GLY A 15 0.55 18.51 7.43
CA GLY A 15 -0.47 17.62 6.87
C GLY A 15 -0.68 16.37 7.73
N HIS A 16 -1.93 15.94 7.91
CA HIS A 16 -2.24 14.73 8.70
C HIS A 16 -2.19 13.46 7.84
N HIS A 17 -2.74 13.50 6.62
CA HIS A 17 -2.78 12.38 5.68
C HIS A 17 -2.26 12.80 4.30
N ILE A 18 -1.69 11.87 3.53
CA ILE A 18 -1.32 12.09 2.12
C ILE A 18 -1.43 10.83 1.28
N HIS A 19 -1.99 10.96 0.07
CA HIS A 19 -2.01 9.90 -0.93
C HIS A 19 -0.59 9.46 -1.30
N SER A 20 -0.30 8.17 -1.11
CA SER A 20 1.06 7.63 -1.10
C SER A 20 1.17 6.37 -1.96
N SER A 21 0.55 6.39 -3.15
CA SER A 21 0.45 5.25 -4.07
C SER A 21 -0.32 4.05 -3.50
N THR A 22 -0.39 2.97 -4.26
CA THR A 22 -0.99 1.68 -3.88
C THR A 22 -0.08 0.51 -4.24
N VAL A 23 0.96 0.73 -5.07
CA VAL A 23 1.83 -0.28 -5.71
C VAL A 23 1.10 -1.23 -6.66
N VAL A 24 -0.05 -1.77 -6.24
CA VAL A 24 -0.84 -2.79 -6.97
C VAL A 24 -2.10 -2.23 -7.65
N GLY A 25 -2.43 -0.96 -7.42
CA GLY A 25 -3.59 -0.30 -7.99
C GLY A 25 -3.31 0.33 -9.36
N LYS A 26 -4.24 1.18 -9.80
CA LYS A 26 -4.23 1.70 -11.18
C LYS A 26 -3.16 2.75 -11.47
N HIS A 27 -2.67 3.43 -10.43
CA HIS A 27 -1.66 4.48 -10.57
C HIS A 27 -0.28 3.90 -10.27
N GLU A 28 0.73 4.54 -10.85
CA GLU A 28 2.12 4.16 -10.69
C GLU A 28 2.57 4.07 -9.23
N GLY A 29 3.41 3.08 -8.95
CA GLY A 29 4.05 2.88 -7.65
C GLY A 29 5.04 1.74 -7.70
N GLU A 30 6.32 2.05 -7.72
CA GLU A 30 7.37 1.06 -7.46
C GLU A 30 7.43 0.77 -5.96
N ARG A 31 7.59 -0.51 -5.59
CA ARG A 31 7.42 -0.99 -4.21
C ARG A 31 8.47 -0.39 -3.27
N GLU A 32 9.74 -0.45 -3.61
CA GLU A 32 10.82 -0.03 -2.71
C GLU A 32 10.87 1.49 -2.55
N ILE A 33 10.61 2.24 -3.63
CA ILE A 33 10.40 3.69 -3.58
C ILE A 33 9.23 4.03 -2.65
N THR A 34 8.13 3.29 -2.76
CA THR A 34 6.92 3.51 -1.95
C THR A 34 7.19 3.28 -0.47
N LEU A 35 7.83 2.17 -0.12
CA LEU A 35 8.25 1.88 1.25
C LEU A 35 9.15 3.00 1.80
N GLY A 36 10.11 3.49 0.99
CA GLY A 36 10.98 4.59 1.39
C GLY A 36 10.23 5.88 1.75
N PHE A 37 9.31 6.36 0.90
CA PHE A 37 8.58 7.58 1.23
C PHE A 37 7.49 7.38 2.30
N VAL A 38 6.97 6.16 2.48
CA VAL A 38 6.11 5.81 3.62
C VAL A 38 6.88 5.87 4.94
N ASP A 39 8.12 5.41 4.98
CA ASP A 39 8.99 5.54 6.16
C ASP A 39 9.26 7.01 6.49
N LEU A 40 9.52 7.85 5.48
CA LEU A 40 9.68 9.31 5.66
C LEU A 40 8.42 10.00 6.20
N LEU A 41 7.23 9.48 5.91
CA LEU A 41 5.98 10.04 6.41
C LEU A 41 5.71 9.67 7.87
N ARG A 42 6.10 8.47 8.31
CA ARG A 42 5.73 7.93 9.63
C ARG A 42 6.82 8.02 10.68
N ASN A 43 8.03 7.63 10.33
CA ASN A 43 9.10 7.38 11.32
C ASN A 43 9.75 8.69 11.76
N ASP A 44 10.28 8.73 12.98
CA ASP A 44 11.00 9.90 13.48
C ASP A 44 12.44 9.95 12.96
N PHE A 45 13.05 8.77 12.78
CA PHE A 45 14.41 8.62 12.28
C PHE A 45 14.43 7.61 11.13
N ILE A 46 15.04 8.00 10.01
CA ILE A 46 15.16 7.17 8.81
C ILE A 46 16.62 7.14 8.40
N GLU A 47 17.24 5.97 8.38
CA GLU A 47 18.61 5.80 7.90
C GLU A 47 18.72 5.95 6.39
N LYS A 48 19.91 6.34 5.92
CA LYS A 48 20.23 6.33 4.50
C LYS A 48 20.13 4.90 3.96
N ASP A 49 19.26 4.73 2.97
CA ASP A 49 19.07 3.49 2.23
C ASP A 49 18.79 3.79 0.74
N ARG A 50 19.79 3.58 -0.11
CA ARG A 50 19.64 3.81 -1.55
C ARG A 50 18.72 2.78 -2.23
N SER A 51 18.56 1.59 -1.65
CA SER A 51 17.65 0.56 -2.18
C SER A 51 16.18 0.94 -2.04
N ARG A 52 15.87 1.99 -1.26
CA ARG A 52 14.54 2.61 -1.15
C ARG A 52 14.51 4.07 -1.59
N GLY A 53 15.58 4.55 -2.23
CA GLY A 53 15.72 5.94 -2.68
C GLY A 53 15.87 6.96 -1.54
N ILE A 54 16.33 6.53 -0.36
CA ILE A 54 16.67 7.38 0.78
C ILE A 54 18.15 7.75 0.72
N TYR A 55 18.45 8.90 0.12
CA TYR A 55 19.84 9.33 -0.12
C TYR A 55 20.55 9.90 1.11
N PHE A 56 19.79 10.35 2.12
CA PHE A 56 20.30 10.97 3.35
C PHE A 56 19.56 10.42 4.56
N THR A 57 20.31 10.17 5.64
CA THR A 57 19.71 9.94 6.96
C THR A 57 18.90 11.16 7.35
N GLN A 58 17.68 10.94 7.84
CA GLN A 58 16.74 11.97 8.21
C GLN A 58 16.30 11.75 9.66
N ASP A 59 16.80 12.60 10.55
CA ASP A 59 16.20 12.83 11.87
C ASP A 59 15.16 13.95 11.71
N LEU A 60 13.94 13.71 12.18
CA LEU A 60 12.86 14.70 12.13
C LEU A 60 12.67 15.42 13.45
N VAL A 61 13.30 14.97 14.55
CA VAL A 61 13.24 15.55 15.90
C VAL A 61 11.82 15.70 16.47
N SER A 62 11.08 14.60 16.42
CA SER A 62 9.77 14.36 17.06
C SER A 62 8.52 15.09 16.53
N PRO A 63 8.42 15.54 15.26
CA PRO A 63 7.15 15.96 14.70
C PRO A 63 6.24 14.74 14.48
N PRO A 64 4.93 14.89 14.63
CA PRO A 64 3.98 13.82 14.36
C PRO A 64 4.19 13.18 12.98
N GLY A 65 3.93 11.88 12.91
CA GLY A 65 3.84 11.16 11.64
C GLY A 65 2.62 11.61 10.82
N VAL A 66 2.70 11.36 9.51
CA VAL A 66 1.62 11.56 8.55
C VAL A 66 1.11 10.18 8.13
N LEU A 67 -0.20 9.97 8.14
CA LEU A 67 -0.76 8.70 7.71
C LEU A 67 -0.72 8.59 6.17
N PRO A 68 -0.02 7.59 5.60
CA PRO A 68 -0.09 7.32 4.18
C PRO A 68 -1.49 6.81 3.81
N VAL A 69 -2.03 7.32 2.72
CA VAL A 69 -3.31 6.91 2.15
C VAL A 69 -3.05 6.11 0.88
N ALA A 70 -3.41 4.83 0.89
CA ALA A 70 -3.41 3.98 -0.28
C ALA A 70 -4.77 4.06 -0.97
N SER A 71 -4.80 4.59 -2.20
CA SER A 71 -6.04 4.86 -2.94
C SER A 71 -5.84 4.79 -4.45
N GLY A 72 -6.86 4.30 -5.15
CA GLY A 72 -6.93 4.30 -6.61
C GLY A 72 -6.87 2.90 -7.22
N GLY A 73 -8.02 2.40 -7.66
CA GLY A 73 -8.12 1.12 -8.38
C GLY A 73 -7.82 -0.11 -7.53
N ILE A 74 -7.97 -0.02 -6.20
CA ILE A 74 -7.77 -1.15 -5.30
C ILE A 74 -9.09 -1.84 -4.94
N HIS A 75 -8.98 -3.12 -4.56
CA HIS A 75 -10.11 -3.98 -4.26
C HIS A 75 -9.75 -5.10 -3.27
N VAL A 76 -10.73 -5.92 -2.82
CA VAL A 76 -10.54 -6.92 -1.73
C VAL A 76 -9.37 -7.89 -1.94
N ARG A 77 -9.01 -8.21 -3.20
CA ARG A 77 -7.91 -9.14 -3.50
C ARG A 77 -6.54 -8.51 -3.31
N HIS A 78 -6.46 -7.18 -3.30
CA HIS A 78 -5.22 -6.44 -2.99
C HIS A 78 -4.98 -6.33 -1.48
N MET A 79 -5.95 -6.70 -0.64
CA MET A 79 -5.88 -6.46 0.81
C MET A 79 -4.65 -7.09 1.48
N PRO A 80 -4.22 -8.34 1.15
CA PRO A 80 -3.00 -8.90 1.74
C PRO A 80 -1.76 -8.07 1.41
N ALA A 81 -1.58 -7.70 0.14
CA ALA A 81 -0.46 -6.87 -0.30
C ALA A 81 -0.48 -5.47 0.33
N LEU A 82 -1.65 -4.82 0.38
CA LEU A 82 -1.79 -3.51 1.00
C LEU A 82 -1.48 -3.54 2.51
N THR A 83 -1.91 -4.59 3.21
CA THR A 83 -1.65 -4.79 4.64
C THR A 83 -0.16 -5.03 4.90
N GLU A 84 0.53 -5.73 3.99
CA GLU A 84 1.97 -5.94 4.06
C GLU A 84 2.77 -4.66 3.79
N ILE A 85 2.42 -3.93 2.71
CA ILE A 85 3.15 -2.74 2.26
C ILE A 85 2.96 -1.57 3.23
N PHE A 86 1.72 -1.28 3.61
CA PHE A 86 1.40 -0.07 4.35
C PHE A 86 1.28 -0.30 5.86
N GLY A 87 1.04 -1.53 6.33
CA GLY A 87 0.87 -1.82 7.75
C GLY A 87 -0.33 -1.11 8.38
N ASP A 88 -0.35 -1.08 9.72
CA ASP A 88 -1.51 -0.65 10.50
C ASP A 88 -1.78 0.86 10.44
N ASP A 89 -0.72 1.67 10.49
CA ASP A 89 -0.82 3.13 10.44
C ASP A 89 -0.96 3.60 8.99
N SER A 90 -2.11 3.29 8.38
CA SER A 90 -2.44 3.66 7.01
C SER A 90 -3.95 3.80 6.81
N VAL A 91 -4.34 4.47 5.72
CA VAL A 91 -5.73 4.53 5.26
C VAL A 91 -5.84 3.83 3.92
N LEU A 92 -6.64 2.77 3.84
CA LEU A 92 -6.94 2.07 2.59
C LEU A 92 -8.29 2.55 2.04
N GLN A 93 -8.27 3.32 0.95
CA GLN A 93 -9.48 3.82 0.28
C GLN A 93 -9.85 2.91 -0.89
N VAL A 94 -10.82 2.04 -0.65
CA VAL A 94 -11.18 0.98 -1.60
C VAL A 94 -12.34 1.41 -2.50
N ASP A 95 -11.98 1.95 -3.68
CA ASP A 95 -12.91 2.36 -4.75
C ASP A 95 -13.90 1.26 -5.11
N GLY A 96 -13.47 0.00 -4.99
CA GLY A 96 -14.29 -1.17 -5.25
C GLY A 96 -15.61 -1.23 -4.46
N THR A 97 -15.73 -0.53 -3.33
CA THR A 97 -16.96 -0.51 -2.52
C THR A 97 -18.23 -0.24 -3.35
N LEU A 98 -18.18 0.75 -4.25
CA LEU A 98 -19.32 1.14 -5.08
C LEU A 98 -19.55 0.20 -6.27
N GLY A 99 -18.55 -0.60 -6.64
CA GLY A 99 -18.63 -1.61 -7.69
C GLY A 99 -19.17 -2.96 -7.22
N HIS A 100 -19.53 -3.10 -5.94
CA HIS A 100 -20.04 -4.36 -5.40
C HIS A 100 -21.43 -4.69 -5.98
N PRO A 101 -21.67 -5.93 -6.44
CA PRO A 101 -22.90 -6.29 -7.17
C PRO A 101 -24.17 -6.20 -6.32
N TRP A 102 -24.03 -6.19 -4.99
CA TRP A 102 -25.14 -6.06 -4.03
C TRP A 102 -25.26 -4.67 -3.41
N GLY A 103 -24.56 -3.68 -3.97
CA GLY A 103 -24.57 -2.29 -3.49
C GLY A 103 -23.53 -1.97 -2.43
N ASN A 104 -23.56 -0.72 -1.96
CA ASN A 104 -22.47 -0.11 -1.19
C ASN A 104 -22.22 -0.78 0.17
N ALA A 105 -23.29 -1.07 0.92
CA ALA A 105 -23.14 -1.64 2.27
C ALA A 105 -22.47 -3.03 2.23
N PRO A 106 -22.88 -3.97 1.36
CA PRO A 106 -22.13 -5.20 1.13
C PRO A 106 -20.69 -4.98 0.66
N GLY A 107 -20.43 -3.97 -0.18
CA GLY A 107 -19.06 -3.59 -0.56
C GLY A 107 -18.20 -3.18 0.63
N VAL A 108 -18.76 -2.41 1.57
CA VAL A 108 -18.09 -2.03 2.82
C VAL A 108 -17.81 -3.27 3.68
N VAL A 109 -18.79 -4.17 3.83
CA VAL A 109 -18.64 -5.42 4.58
C VAL A 109 -17.52 -6.28 3.98
N ALA A 110 -17.52 -6.50 2.66
CA ALA A 110 -16.50 -7.27 1.98
C ALA A 110 -15.08 -6.73 2.23
N ASN A 111 -14.90 -5.41 2.11
CA ASN A 111 -13.61 -4.76 2.36
C ASN A 111 -13.18 -4.89 3.83
N ARG A 112 -14.12 -4.73 4.76
CA ARG A 112 -13.84 -4.83 6.19
C ARG A 112 -13.45 -6.25 6.60
N VAL A 113 -14.19 -7.25 6.12
CA VAL A 113 -13.90 -8.67 6.35
C VAL A 113 -12.52 -9.03 5.79
N ALA A 114 -12.21 -8.62 4.56
CA ALA A 114 -10.91 -8.89 3.95
C ALA A 114 -9.76 -8.31 4.79
N LEU A 115 -9.90 -7.06 5.27
CA LEU A 115 -8.87 -6.40 6.07
C LEU A 115 -8.68 -7.10 7.42
N GLU A 116 -9.76 -7.40 8.14
CA GLU A 116 -9.68 -8.07 9.44
C GLU A 116 -9.09 -9.49 9.32
N ALA A 117 -9.44 -10.23 8.26
CA ALA A 117 -8.85 -11.53 7.99
C ALA A 117 -7.34 -11.43 7.70
N CYS A 118 -6.89 -10.41 6.96
CA CYS A 118 -5.47 -10.17 6.72
C CYS A 118 -4.73 -9.79 8.00
N VAL A 119 -5.27 -8.87 8.81
CA VAL A 119 -4.67 -8.47 10.09
C VAL A 119 -4.59 -9.64 11.06
N GLN A 120 -5.66 -10.44 11.18
CA GLN A 120 -5.66 -11.64 12.01
C GLN A 120 -4.58 -12.63 11.54
N ALA A 121 -4.56 -12.98 10.25
CA ALA A 121 -3.59 -13.91 9.69
C ALA A 121 -2.14 -13.44 9.92
N ARG A 122 -1.86 -12.14 9.72
CA ARG A 122 -0.55 -11.55 10.00
C ARG A 122 -0.17 -11.69 11.48
N ASN A 123 -1.09 -11.37 12.38
CA ASN A 123 -0.86 -11.42 13.82
C ASN A 123 -0.70 -12.86 14.34
N GLU A 124 -1.28 -13.85 13.64
CA GLU A 124 -1.06 -15.29 13.86
C GLU A 124 0.27 -15.79 13.24
N GLY A 125 1.09 -14.91 12.66
CA GLY A 125 2.39 -15.24 12.08
C GLY A 125 2.32 -15.84 10.68
N ARG A 126 1.19 -15.70 9.97
CA ARG A 126 1.09 -16.11 8.57
C ARG A 126 1.73 -15.07 7.66
N ASP A 127 2.50 -15.54 6.69
CA ASP A 127 3.06 -14.71 5.64
C ASP A 127 1.98 -14.29 4.63
N LEU A 128 1.67 -12.98 4.62
CA LEU A 128 0.68 -12.41 3.72
C LEU A 128 1.13 -12.40 2.25
N ALA A 129 2.45 -12.36 1.99
CA ALA A 129 2.97 -12.27 0.63
C ALA A 129 2.85 -13.60 -0.13
N THR A 130 2.96 -14.72 0.58
CA THR A 130 2.88 -16.06 -0.02
C THR A 130 1.53 -16.76 0.17
N LYS A 131 0.74 -16.36 1.19
CA LYS A 131 -0.58 -16.94 1.48
C LYS A 131 -1.75 -16.02 1.15
N ASP A 132 -1.52 -14.99 0.33
CA ASP A 132 -2.49 -13.93 -0.02
C ASP A 132 -3.87 -14.49 -0.42
N SER A 133 -3.87 -15.42 -1.37
CA SER A 133 -5.04 -15.99 -2.00
C SER A 133 -5.74 -16.99 -1.08
N GLU A 134 -4.98 -17.66 -0.20
CA GLU A 134 -5.53 -18.59 0.77
C GLU A 134 -6.30 -17.85 1.86
N ILE A 135 -5.75 -16.77 2.42
CA ILE A 135 -6.39 -16.00 3.50
C ILE A 135 -7.76 -15.46 3.04
N ILE A 136 -7.79 -14.82 1.88
CA ILE A 136 -9.03 -14.29 1.31
C ILE A 136 -10.00 -15.41 0.98
N ARG A 137 -9.54 -16.53 0.42
CA ARG A 137 -10.41 -17.69 0.09
C ARG A 137 -10.98 -18.36 1.33
N GLU A 138 -10.26 -18.42 2.44
CA GLU A 138 -10.81 -18.95 3.69
C GLU A 138 -11.89 -18.02 4.26
N ALA A 139 -11.70 -16.71 4.17
CA ALA A 139 -12.69 -15.73 4.59
C ALA A 139 -13.98 -15.77 3.74
N THR A 140 -13.87 -16.07 2.44
CA THR A 140 -15.05 -16.15 1.56
C THR A 140 -15.98 -17.32 1.89
N LYS A 141 -15.52 -18.33 2.64
CA LYS A 141 -16.35 -19.47 3.07
C LYS A 141 -17.47 -19.06 4.03
N TRP A 142 -17.27 -17.96 4.78
CA TRP A 142 -18.21 -17.49 5.79
C TRP A 142 -18.69 -16.05 5.57
N SER A 143 -18.09 -15.29 4.66
CA SER A 143 -18.62 -13.99 4.21
C SER A 143 -19.09 -14.04 2.74
N PRO A 144 -20.42 -14.05 2.51
CA PRO A 144 -20.96 -14.06 1.15
C PRO A 144 -20.69 -12.75 0.40
N GLU A 145 -20.62 -11.61 1.10
CA GLU A 145 -20.26 -10.32 0.49
C GLU A 145 -18.83 -10.35 -0.04
N LEU A 146 -17.89 -10.87 0.75
CA LEU A 146 -16.52 -11.03 0.29
C LEU A 146 -16.43 -12.00 -0.90
N ALA A 147 -17.17 -13.12 -0.85
CA ALA A 147 -17.21 -14.07 -1.96
C ALA A 147 -17.68 -13.41 -3.27
N ALA A 148 -18.75 -12.61 -3.21
CA ALA A 148 -19.27 -11.89 -4.37
C ALA A 148 -18.27 -10.85 -4.90
N ALA A 149 -17.64 -10.08 -4.00
CA ALA A 149 -16.60 -9.11 -4.37
C ALA A 149 -15.38 -9.78 -5.03
N CYS A 150 -14.95 -10.92 -4.50
CA CYS A 150 -13.83 -11.69 -5.06
C CYS A 150 -14.12 -12.17 -6.48
N GLU A 151 -15.36 -12.58 -6.78
CA GLU A 151 -15.73 -12.98 -8.13
C GLU A 151 -15.69 -11.81 -9.11
N VAL A 152 -16.26 -10.65 -8.72
CA VAL A 152 -16.32 -9.48 -9.62
C VAL A 152 -14.93 -8.99 -10.04
N TRP A 153 -13.92 -9.10 -9.17
CA TRP A 153 -12.57 -8.58 -9.44
C TRP A 153 -11.47 -9.64 -9.56
N LYS A 154 -11.82 -10.90 -9.85
CA LYS A 154 -10.82 -11.98 -9.91
C LYS A 154 -9.76 -11.78 -11.00
N GLU A 155 -10.13 -11.20 -12.13
CA GLU A 155 -9.23 -11.00 -13.28
C GLU A 155 -8.56 -9.61 -13.29
N ILE A 156 -8.96 -8.70 -12.39
CA ILE A 156 -8.47 -7.33 -12.43
C ILE A 156 -7.09 -7.28 -11.78
N LYS A 157 -6.10 -6.86 -12.56
CA LYS A 157 -4.73 -6.57 -12.15
C LYS A 157 -4.18 -5.40 -12.95
N PHE A 158 -3.30 -4.63 -12.35
CA PHE A 158 -2.61 -3.51 -13.00
C PHE A 158 -1.12 -3.82 -13.09
N GLU A 159 -0.72 -4.51 -14.16
CA GLU A 159 0.66 -4.94 -14.38
C GLU A 159 1.26 -4.11 -15.53
N PHE A 160 1.90 -3.00 -15.18
CA PHE A 160 2.56 -2.09 -16.11
C PHE A 160 3.99 -1.81 -15.64
N GLN A 161 4.89 -1.54 -16.59
CA GLN A 161 6.25 -1.15 -16.25
C GLN A 161 6.25 0.23 -15.56
N ALA A 162 6.86 0.32 -14.38
CA ALA A 162 7.06 1.58 -13.68
C ALA A 162 8.06 2.48 -14.44
N MET A 163 7.80 3.78 -14.45
CA MET A 163 8.65 4.79 -15.09
C MET A 163 9.61 5.40 -14.08
N ASP A 164 9.12 5.74 -12.88
CA ASP A 164 9.91 6.15 -11.72
C ASP A 164 10.48 4.89 -11.04
N THR A 165 11.76 4.63 -11.33
CA THR A 165 12.50 3.48 -10.82
C THR A 165 13.80 3.95 -10.17
N LEU A 166 14.33 3.15 -9.25
CA LEU A 166 15.62 3.45 -8.63
C LEU A 166 16.75 3.28 -9.65
N ASP A 167 17.75 4.15 -9.55
CA ASP A 167 18.99 3.98 -10.29
C ASP A 167 19.62 2.64 -9.92
N THR A 168 19.99 1.83 -10.92
CA THR A 168 20.73 0.59 -10.68
C THR A 168 22.23 0.86 -10.71
N ASP A 169 23.06 0.07 -10.01
CA ASP A 169 24.53 0.21 -10.06
C ASP A 169 25.08 0.12 -11.51
N LYS A 170 24.34 -0.51 -12.44
CA LYS A 170 24.69 -0.56 -13.87
C LYS A 170 24.62 0.81 -14.57
N ASP A 171 23.90 1.77 -13.99
CA ASP A 171 23.81 3.14 -14.51
C ASP A 171 24.94 4.04 -13.97
N GLU A 172 25.68 3.61 -12.94
CA GLU A 172 26.90 4.29 -12.49
C GLU A 172 28.05 4.10 -13.49
N ASP A 173 28.15 2.92 -14.13
CA ASP A 173 29.18 2.63 -15.15
C ASP A 173 28.93 3.34 -16.50
N LYS A 174 27.69 3.78 -16.78
CA LYS A 174 27.39 4.59 -17.97
C LYS A 174 27.68 6.08 -17.80
N LYS A 175 27.98 6.51 -16.57
CA LYS A 175 28.25 7.92 -16.22
C LYS A 175 29.73 8.18 -15.88
N ARG A 176 30.61 7.20 -16.10
CA ARG A 176 32.07 7.34 -16.02
C ARG A 176 32.70 7.47 -17.39
#